data_AF-A0A5E4FND2-F1
#
_entry.id   AF-A0A5E4FND2-F1
#
_cell.length_a   1.000
_cell.length_b   1.000
_cell.length_c   1.000
_cell.angle_alpha   90.00
_cell.angle_beta   90.00
_cell.angle_gamma   90.00
#
_symmetry.space_group_name_H-M   'P 1'
#
loop_
_entity.id
_entity.type
_entity.pdbx_description
1 polymer ?
#
loop_
_entity_poly.entity_id
_entity_poly.type
_entity_poly.pdbx_seq_one_letter_code
_entity_poly.pdbx_strand_id
1 'polypeptide(L)'
;MAQEMSLQKKEAQNQPKPRIKTMAQKTKPKPNYDRKAKHSDYVQFRCNVNAFNSIITDFKDKLNDRQKKLLKKSPFWNLIELFNNQRVDMKNMNKSDLDLVKLLKKFDPNTKSFKFGTKSLKITQMQ
;
A
#
# COMPACT_ATOMS: atom_id res chain seq x y z
N MET A 1 -30.43 -23.91 -48.81
CA MET A 1 -30.51 -24.58 -47.49
C MET A 1 -29.35 -24.25 -46.52
N ALA A 2 -28.21 -23.68 -46.97
CA ALA A 2 -27.11 -23.30 -46.08
C ALA A 2 -27.09 -21.81 -45.65
N GLN A 3 -27.86 -20.94 -46.32
CA GLN A 3 -27.88 -19.50 -46.01
C GLN A 3 -28.87 -19.13 -44.88
N GLU A 4 -30.00 -19.82 -44.73
CA GLU A 4 -30.95 -19.58 -43.62
C GLU A 4 -30.37 -19.93 -42.25
N MET A 5 -29.55 -20.98 -42.16
CA MET A 5 -28.88 -21.41 -40.93
C MET A 5 -27.79 -20.40 -40.45
N SER A 6 -27.39 -19.45 -41.31
CA SER A 6 -26.36 -18.45 -40.99
C SER A 6 -26.94 -17.16 -40.40
N LEU A 7 -28.20 -16.84 -40.69
CA LEU A 7 -28.89 -15.66 -40.15
C LEU A 7 -29.35 -15.88 -38.70
N GLN A 8 -29.84 -17.07 -38.36
CA GLN A 8 -30.25 -17.40 -36.99
C GLN A 8 -29.09 -17.37 -35.97
N LYS A 9 -27.84 -17.59 -36.40
CA LYS A 9 -26.67 -17.47 -35.52
C LYS A 9 -26.24 -16.03 -35.23
N LYS A 10 -26.55 -15.08 -36.13
CA LYS A 10 -26.17 -13.66 -35.95
C LYS A 10 -27.15 -12.92 -35.04
N GLU A 11 -28.42 -13.28 -35.04
CA GLU A 11 -29.43 -12.66 -34.17
C GLU A 11 -29.32 -13.07 -32.70
N ALA A 12 -28.79 -14.26 -32.41
CA ALA A 12 -28.59 -14.73 -31.04
C ALA A 12 -27.45 -14.02 -30.27
N GLN A 13 -26.56 -13.28 -30.95
CA GLN A 13 -25.43 -12.58 -30.32
C GLN A 13 -25.72 -11.12 -29.91
N ASN A 14 -26.86 -10.55 -30.31
CA ASN A 14 -27.23 -9.16 -30.03
C ASN A 14 -28.29 -9.02 -28.91
N GLN A 15 -28.26 -9.91 -27.91
CA GLN A 15 -29.05 -9.72 -26.70
C GLN A 15 -28.20 -8.98 -25.65
N PRO A 16 -28.64 -7.82 -25.13
CA PRO A 16 -27.92 -7.13 -24.07
C PRO A 16 -27.87 -8.04 -22.84
N LYS A 17 -26.66 -8.42 -22.41
CA LYS A 17 -26.46 -9.21 -21.19
C LYS A 17 -27.22 -8.53 -20.05
N PRO A 18 -28.12 -9.22 -19.33
CA PRO A 18 -28.82 -8.62 -18.22
C PRO A 18 -27.80 -8.10 -17.21
N ARG A 19 -27.84 -6.78 -16.96
CA ARG A 19 -26.97 -6.13 -15.97
C ARG A 19 -27.37 -6.64 -14.60
N ILE A 20 -26.65 -7.64 -14.11
CA ILE A 20 -26.77 -8.12 -12.73
C ILE A 20 -26.41 -6.92 -11.84
N LYS A 21 -27.44 -6.25 -11.29
CA LYS A 21 -27.26 -5.28 -10.22
C LYS A 21 -26.92 -6.07 -8.96
N THR A 22 -25.66 -6.38 -8.75
CA THR A 22 -25.19 -6.78 -7.43
C THR A 22 -25.45 -5.60 -6.49
N MET A 23 -26.50 -5.70 -5.69
CA MET A 23 -26.74 -4.78 -4.59
C MET A 23 -25.48 -4.83 -3.72
N ALA A 24 -24.79 -3.70 -3.59
CA ALA A 24 -23.64 -3.61 -2.69
C ALA A 24 -24.14 -4.02 -1.30
N GLN A 25 -23.69 -5.17 -0.81
CA GLN A 25 -23.99 -5.58 0.55
C GLN A 25 -23.42 -4.51 1.47
N LYS A 26 -24.29 -3.86 2.26
CA LYS A 26 -23.85 -2.95 3.32
C LYS A 26 -22.98 -3.78 4.27
N THR A 27 -21.66 -3.66 4.11
CA THR A 27 -20.72 -4.15 5.09
C THR A 27 -21.03 -3.47 6.42
N LYS A 28 -21.07 -4.25 7.51
CA LYS A 28 -21.27 -3.68 8.85
C LYS A 28 -20.24 -2.55 9.04
N PRO A 29 -20.66 -1.38 9.57
CA PRO A 29 -19.71 -0.32 9.85
C PRO A 29 -18.61 -0.90 10.73
N LYS A 30 -17.36 -0.75 10.29
CA LYS A 30 -16.21 -1.16 11.11
C LYS A 30 -16.37 -0.43 12.45
N PRO A 31 -16.16 -1.10 13.59
CA PRO A 31 -16.20 -0.42 14.88
C PRO A 31 -15.27 0.79 14.79
N ASN A 32 -15.81 1.95 15.19
CA ASN A 32 -15.07 3.19 15.26
C ASN A 32 -14.04 3.04 16.39
N TYR A 33 -12.95 2.34 16.12
CA TYR A 33 -11.78 2.39 16.98
C TYR A 33 -11.38 3.86 17.00
N ASP A 34 -11.62 4.54 18.11
CA ASP A 34 -11.13 5.88 18.30
C ASP A 34 -9.61 5.82 18.15
N ARG A 35 -9.12 6.25 16.98
CA ARG A 35 -7.69 6.21 16.61
C ARG A 35 -6.90 7.27 17.36
N LYS A 36 -7.53 7.99 18.29
CA LYS A 36 -6.91 8.92 19.20
C LYS A 36 -6.11 8.11 20.22
N ALA A 37 -4.84 8.45 20.32
CA ALA A 37 -3.84 7.72 21.06
C ALA A 37 -4.32 7.45 22.50
N LYS A 38 -4.09 6.22 22.99
CA LYS A 38 -4.46 5.75 24.34
C LYS A 38 -3.69 6.43 25.49
N HIS A 39 -2.96 7.51 25.21
CA HIS A 39 -2.14 8.24 26.18
C HIS A 39 -2.35 9.73 25.95
N SER A 40 -3.01 10.41 26.90
CA SER A 40 -3.20 11.88 26.85
C SER A 40 -1.87 12.63 26.79
N ASP A 41 -0.82 12.01 27.34
CA ASP A 41 0.47 12.64 27.56
C ASP A 41 1.45 12.36 26.40
N TYR A 42 1.04 11.57 25.40
CA TYR A 42 1.89 11.19 24.27
C TYR A 42 1.39 11.80 22.95
N VAL A 43 2.03 12.89 22.54
CA VAL A 43 1.75 13.54 21.25
C VAL A 43 2.36 12.69 20.12
N GLN A 44 1.52 11.99 19.36
CA GLN A 44 1.96 11.29 18.15
C GLN A 44 2.04 12.26 16.96
N PHE A 45 3.26 12.57 16.52
CA PHE A 45 3.47 13.23 15.24
C PHE A 45 3.38 12.20 14.12
N ARG A 46 2.31 12.26 13.33
CA ARG A 46 2.13 11.41 12.15
C ARG A 46 2.64 12.15 10.92
N CYS A 47 3.65 11.61 10.27
CA CYS A 47 4.06 12.05 8.94
C CYS A 47 3.95 10.89 7.94
N ASN A 48 3.52 11.20 6.72
CA ASN A 48 3.65 10.28 5.60
C ASN A 48 5.06 10.46 5.03
N VAL A 49 5.84 9.37 4.97
CA VAL A 49 7.23 9.41 4.49
C VAL A 49 7.32 9.91 3.04
N ASN A 50 6.34 9.60 2.19
CA ASN A 50 6.30 10.13 0.81
C ASN A 50 6.10 11.65 0.82
N ALA A 51 5.15 12.16 1.60
CA ALA A 51 4.88 13.58 1.71
C ALA A 51 6.09 14.32 2.31
N PHE A 52 6.71 13.75 3.34
CA PHE A 52 7.92 14.27 3.94
C PHE A 52 9.04 14.41 2.92
N ASN A 53 9.26 13.37 2.11
CA ASN A 53 10.27 13.41 1.07
C ASN A 53 10.01 14.51 0.03
N SER A 54 8.78 14.62 -0.48
CA SER A 54 8.43 15.66 -1.46
C SER A 54 8.81 17.04 -0.94
N ILE A 55 8.43 17.33 0.31
CA ILE A 55 8.74 18.60 0.97
C ILE A 55 10.27 18.77 1.10
N ILE A 56 11.00 17.76 1.57
CA ILE A 56 12.48 17.81 1.71
C ILE A 56 13.16 18.11 0.39
N THR A 57 12.73 17.44 -0.68
CA THR A 57 13.29 17.62 -2.01
C THR A 57 13.06 19.06 -2.50
N ASP A 58 11.87 19.61 -2.27
CA ASP A 58 11.50 20.96 -2.69
C ASP A 58 12.27 22.06 -1.95
N PHE A 59 12.66 21.82 -0.70
CA PHE A 59 13.33 22.83 0.12
C PHE A 59 14.85 22.64 0.27
N LYS A 60 15.39 21.45 -0.02
CA LYS A 60 16.80 21.11 0.22
C LYS A 60 17.75 22.17 -0.34
N ASP A 61 17.47 22.62 -1.57
CA ASP A 61 18.30 23.60 -2.28
C ASP A 61 17.92 25.06 -1.95
N LYS A 62 16.78 25.28 -1.28
CA LYS A 62 16.27 26.61 -0.90
C LYS A 62 16.66 27.02 0.52
N LEU A 63 17.27 26.13 1.30
CA LEU A 63 17.61 26.38 2.70
C LEU A 63 18.90 27.20 2.84
N ASN A 64 18.78 28.34 3.52
CA ASN A 64 19.91 29.13 4.02
C ASN A 64 20.63 28.42 5.19
N ASP A 65 21.93 28.63 5.34
CA ASP A 65 22.73 28.13 6.46
C ASP A 65 22.17 28.45 7.85
N ARG A 66 21.56 29.62 8.06
CA ARG A 66 20.85 29.95 9.31
C ARG A 66 19.68 28.99 9.57
N GLN A 67 18.90 28.68 8.54
CA GLN A 67 17.76 27.76 8.64
C GLN A 67 18.24 26.32 8.83
N LYS A 68 19.31 25.90 8.14
CA LYS A 68 19.97 24.61 8.36
C LYS A 68 20.44 24.47 9.81
N LYS A 69 21.02 25.53 10.39
CA LYS A 69 21.48 25.54 11.79
C LYS A 69 20.33 25.42 12.79
N LEU A 70 19.14 25.95 12.46
CA LEU A 70 17.94 25.77 13.27
C LEU A 70 17.35 24.36 13.13
N LEU A 71 17.25 23.83 11.91
CA LEU A 71 16.77 22.46 11.67
C LEU A 71 17.64 21.41 12.36
N LYS A 72 18.96 21.64 12.42
CA LYS A 72 19.93 20.82 13.17
C LYS A 72 19.63 20.72 14.67
N LYS A 73 18.97 21.72 15.25
CA LYS A 73 18.56 21.70 16.66
C LYS A 73 17.21 21.01 16.88
N SER A 74 16.47 20.70 15.81
CA SER A 74 15.17 20.05 15.94
C SER A 74 15.35 18.56 16.31
N PRO A 75 14.40 17.96 17.06
CA PRO A 75 14.42 16.54 17.36
C PRO A 75 14.25 15.66 16.10
N PHE A 76 13.88 16.26 14.96
CA PHE A 76 13.70 15.59 13.69
C PHE A 76 14.92 15.66 12.78
N TRP A 77 16.04 16.28 13.22
CA TRP A 77 17.22 16.45 12.38
C TRP A 77 17.74 15.13 11.82
N ASN A 78 17.82 14.08 12.66
CA ASN A 78 18.29 12.77 12.23
C ASN A 78 17.44 12.22 11.07
N LEU A 79 16.13 12.46 11.08
CA LEU A 79 15.25 12.08 9.97
C LEU A 79 15.55 12.93 8.73
N ILE A 80 15.61 14.25 8.87
CA ILE A 80 15.88 15.19 7.77
C ILE A 80 17.22 14.89 7.08
N GLU A 81 18.26 14.60 7.86
CA GLU A 81 19.60 14.33 7.37
C GLU A 81 19.67 13.08 6.49
N LEU A 82 18.93 12.02 6.84
CA LEU A 82 18.87 10.78 6.06
C LEU A 82 18.35 11.03 4.64
N PHE A 83 17.32 11.87 4.50
CA PHE A 83 16.76 12.24 3.20
C PHE A 83 17.66 13.22 2.44
N ASN A 84 18.23 14.21 3.13
CA ASN A 84 19.17 15.16 2.51
C ASN A 84 20.40 14.47 1.92
N ASN A 85 20.93 13.46 2.62
CA ASN A 85 22.10 12.71 2.19
C ASN A 85 21.76 11.57 1.21
N GLN A 86 20.51 11.50 0.71
CA GLN A 86 20.02 10.44 -0.19
C GLN A 86 20.28 9.02 0.33
N ARG A 87 20.35 8.85 1.65
CA ARG A 87 20.51 7.52 2.29
C ARG A 87 19.22 6.71 2.26
N VAL A 88 18.11 7.35 1.93
CA VAL A 88 16.81 6.71 1.70
C VAL A 88 16.53 6.71 0.20
N ASP A 89 16.52 5.53 -0.41
CA ASP A 89 16.17 5.35 -1.81
C ASP A 89 14.66 5.15 -1.96
N MET A 90 13.99 6.12 -2.59
CA MET A 90 12.56 6.07 -2.82
C MET A 90 12.11 4.91 -3.71
N LYS A 91 12.98 4.37 -4.57
CA LYS A 91 12.66 3.18 -5.37
C LYS A 91 12.38 1.96 -4.49
N ASN A 92 12.99 1.92 -3.30
CA ASN A 92 12.88 0.82 -2.36
C ASN A 92 11.93 1.13 -1.18
N MET A 93 11.36 2.34 -1.14
CA MET A 93 10.50 2.79 -0.04
C MET A 93 9.06 2.28 -0.24
N ASN A 94 8.84 1.00 0.05
CA ASN A 94 7.52 0.40 0.00
C ASN A 94 6.75 0.62 1.31
N LYS A 95 5.44 0.80 1.19
CA LYS A 95 4.56 0.68 2.35
C LYS A 95 4.70 -0.74 2.90
N SER A 96 4.94 -0.89 4.20
CA SER A 96 5.09 -2.21 4.85
C SER A 96 3.92 -3.15 4.54
N ASP A 97 2.70 -2.61 4.47
CA ASP A 97 1.49 -3.36 4.09
C ASP A 97 1.63 -4.02 2.71
N LEU A 98 2.33 -3.40 1.76
CA LEU A 98 2.48 -3.90 0.40
C LEU A 98 3.31 -5.19 0.38
N ASP A 99 4.38 -5.24 1.15
CA ASP A 99 5.24 -6.42 1.24
C ASP A 99 4.54 -7.53 2.01
N LEU A 100 3.75 -7.21 3.04
CA LEU A 100 2.86 -8.16 3.70
C LEU A 100 1.80 -8.72 2.74
N VAL A 101 1.19 -7.87 1.89
CA VAL A 101 0.22 -8.31 0.88
C VAL A 101 0.90 -9.20 -0.17
N LYS A 102 2.10 -8.86 -0.63
CA LYS A 102 2.88 -9.69 -1.56
C LYS A 102 3.26 -11.03 -0.93
N LEU A 103 3.65 -11.02 0.35
CA LEU A 103 3.98 -12.21 1.12
C LEU A 103 2.75 -13.12 1.28
N LEU A 104 1.61 -12.55 1.67
CA LEU A 104 0.34 -13.26 1.79
C LEU A 104 -0.09 -13.88 0.45
N LYS A 105 0.14 -13.20 -0.69
CA LYS A 105 -0.13 -13.78 -2.02
C LYS A 105 0.71 -15.03 -2.33
N LYS A 106 1.84 -15.23 -1.64
CA LYS A 106 2.69 -16.41 -1.79
C LYS A 106 2.36 -17.52 -0.79
N PHE A 107 1.43 -17.28 0.13
CA PHE A 107 1.01 -18.25 1.14
C PHE A 107 0.03 -19.27 0.56
N ASP A 108 0.33 -20.55 0.75
CA ASP A 108 -0.54 -21.68 0.46
C ASP A 108 -1.19 -22.16 1.77
N PRO A 109 -2.50 -21.96 1.94
CA PRO A 109 -3.18 -22.29 3.19
C PRO A 109 -3.28 -23.81 3.43
N ASN A 110 -3.28 -24.62 2.36
CA ASN A 110 -3.39 -26.08 2.50
C ASN A 110 -2.11 -26.68 3.07
N THR A 111 -0.95 -26.15 2.65
CA THR A 111 0.36 -26.64 3.09
C THR A 111 1.00 -25.79 4.19
N LYS A 112 0.31 -24.72 4.62
CA LYS A 112 0.81 -23.71 5.58
C LYS A 112 2.23 -23.24 5.24
N SER A 113 2.46 -22.93 3.96
CA SER A 113 3.80 -22.59 3.47
C SER A 113 3.81 -21.40 2.51
N PHE A 114 4.93 -20.70 2.45
CA PHE A 114 5.18 -19.65 1.47
C PHE A 114 6.00 -20.20 0.31
N LYS A 115 5.56 -19.97 -0.93
CA LYS A 115 6.23 -20.40 -2.15
C LYS A 115 6.98 -19.24 -2.81
N PHE A 116 8.30 -19.36 -2.93
CA PHE A 116 9.18 -18.38 -3.57
C PHE A 116 9.96 -19.05 -4.70
N GLY A 117 9.42 -18.99 -5.92
CA GLY A 117 10.00 -19.69 -7.07
C GLY A 117 10.02 -21.20 -6.81
N THR A 118 11.21 -21.79 -6.82
CA THR A 118 11.42 -23.22 -6.54
C THR A 118 11.54 -23.55 -5.05
N LYS A 119 11.63 -22.55 -4.16
CA LYS A 119 11.79 -22.75 -2.72
C LYS A 119 10.46 -22.63 -2.00
N SER A 120 10.26 -23.44 -0.97
CA SER A 120 9.08 -23.37 -0.09
C SER A 120 9.48 -23.33 1.38
N LEU A 121 8.89 -22.41 2.15
CA LEU A 121 9.13 -22.25 3.59
C LEU A 121 7.84 -22.61 4.34
N LYS A 122 7.88 -23.58 5.24
CA LYS A 122 6.74 -23.95 6.10
C LYS A 122 6.78 -23.17 7.39
N ILE A 123 5.61 -22.78 7.88
CA ILE A 123 5.47 -22.26 9.25
C ILE A 123 5.48 -23.48 10.19
N THR A 124 6.61 -23.73 10.83
CA THR A 124 6.74 -24.70 11.92
C THR A 124 6.61 -23.99 13.26
N GLN A 125 5.95 -24.61 14.24
CA GLN A 125 6.03 -24.13 15.62
C GLN A 125 7.46 -24.33 16.10
N MET A 126 8.00 -23.33 16.81
CA MET A 126 9.25 -23.53 17.53
C MET A 126 8.97 -24.49 18.68
N GLN A 127 9.79 -25.55 18.76
CA GLN A 127 9.80 -26.50 19.87
C GLN A 127 10.38 -25.84 21.12
#